data_AF-F8ALZ7-F1
#
_entry.id   AF-F8ALZ7-F1
#
_cell.length_a   1.000
_cell.length_b   1.000
_cell.length_c   1.000
_cell.angle_alpha   90.00
_cell.angle_beta   90.00
_cell.angle_gamma   90.00
#
_symmetry.space_group_name_H-M   'P 1'
#
loop_
_entity.id
_entity.type
_entity.pdbx_description
1 polymer ?
#
loop_
_entity_poly.entity_id
_entity_poly.type
_entity_poly.pdbx_seq_one_letter_code
_entity_poly.pdbx_strand_id
1 'polypeptide(L)'
;MATITPINEEEKMSILAGLRSRVPATKLITLKKISDIADMHPESLQYMDMDDKRTLQEIISSVERIINIDTDAVLKREALISLEKIKKALGAKFTRDLITCKNCGEIIDLGWEYCANCGANITNMEFEGIERCKNCNKHISEEWTYCAHCGVLLKEKEEKNLVCPNCRRPVDPSWMVCPYCGYRLKKIK
;
A
#
# COMPACT_ATOMS: atom_id res chain seq x y z
N MET A 1 -5.34 31.01 -16.33
CA MET A 1 -5.93 29.78 -16.90
C MET A 1 -4.92 28.68 -16.67
N ALA A 2 -5.22 27.68 -15.84
CA ALA A 2 -4.32 26.54 -15.69
C ALA A 2 -4.34 25.75 -17.01
N THR A 3 -3.19 25.58 -17.64
CA THR A 3 -3.05 24.76 -18.84
C THR A 3 -3.08 23.30 -18.41
N ILE A 4 -4.23 22.64 -18.62
CA ILE A 4 -4.34 21.20 -18.37
C ILE A 4 -3.45 20.49 -19.39
N THR A 5 -2.53 19.66 -18.92
CA THR A 5 -1.69 18.84 -19.79
C THR A 5 -2.23 17.41 -19.76
N PRO A 6 -3.12 17.02 -20.71
CA PRO A 6 -3.73 15.70 -20.69
C PRO A 6 -2.70 14.60 -20.94
N ILE A 7 -2.88 13.44 -20.31
CA ILE A 7 -2.10 12.24 -20.58
C ILE A 7 -2.52 11.73 -21.96
N ASN A 8 -1.59 11.69 -22.91
CA ASN A 8 -1.89 11.26 -24.27
C ASN A 8 -2.06 9.72 -24.37
N GLU A 9 -2.62 9.25 -25.49
CA GLU A 9 -2.91 7.81 -25.69
C GLU A 9 -1.67 6.92 -25.62
N GLU A 10 -0.55 7.37 -26.17
CA GLU A 10 0.71 6.61 -26.11
C GLU A 10 1.18 6.42 -24.67
N GLU A 11 1.09 7.48 -23.87
CA GLU A 11 1.47 7.47 -22.47
C GLU A 11 0.52 6.62 -21.62
N LYS A 12 -0.79 6.70 -21.86
CA LYS A 12 -1.80 5.82 -21.24
C LYS A 12 -1.47 4.35 -21.50
N MET A 13 -1.19 4.00 -22.76
CA MET A 13 -0.85 2.63 -23.14
C MET A 13 0.50 2.18 -22.56
N SER A 14 1.49 3.07 -22.52
CA SER A 14 2.77 2.81 -21.86
C SER A 14 2.60 2.54 -20.36
N ILE A 15 1.73 3.29 -19.68
CA ILE A 15 1.43 3.08 -18.26
C ILE A 15 0.79 1.70 -18.05
N LEU A 16 -0.25 1.35 -18.80
CA LEU A 16 -0.91 0.05 -18.68
C LEU A 16 0.05 -1.12 -18.98
N ALA A 17 0.86 -1.00 -20.03
CA ALA A 17 1.87 -2.01 -20.36
C ALA A 17 2.92 -2.17 -19.25
N GLY A 18 3.36 -1.06 -18.67
CA GLY A 18 4.33 -1.05 -17.58
C GLY A 18 3.82 -1.71 -16.30
N LEU A 19 2.58 -1.39 -15.89
CA LEU A 19 1.93 -2.01 -14.72
C LEU A 19 1.72 -3.52 -14.90
N ARG A 20 1.45 -3.96 -16.13
CA ARG A 20 1.24 -5.38 -16.48
C ARG A 20 2.54 -6.13 -16.80
N SER A 21 3.69 -5.44 -16.78
CA SER A 21 4.98 -6.03 -17.12
C SER A 21 5.35 -7.18 -16.18
N ARG A 22 6.03 -8.20 -16.72
CA ARG A 22 6.62 -9.27 -15.89
C ARG A 22 7.93 -8.84 -15.24
N VAL A 23 8.52 -7.73 -15.69
CA VAL A 23 9.79 -7.21 -15.18
C VAL A 23 9.53 -6.31 -13.97
N PRO A 24 10.02 -6.65 -12.76
CA PRO A 24 9.78 -5.86 -11.55
C PRO A 24 10.24 -4.40 -11.68
N ALA A 25 11.41 -4.17 -12.28
CA ALA A 25 11.94 -2.83 -12.50
C ALA A 25 11.01 -1.96 -13.37
N THR A 26 10.40 -2.54 -14.40
CA THR A 26 9.44 -1.81 -15.25
C THR A 26 8.21 -1.40 -14.47
N LYS A 27 7.61 -2.32 -13.70
CA LYS A 27 6.48 -2.00 -12.81
C LYS A 27 6.83 -0.87 -11.85
N LEU A 28 8.00 -0.96 -11.21
CA LEU A 28 8.47 0.03 -10.24
C LEU A 28 8.59 1.42 -10.86
N ILE A 29 9.23 1.53 -12.03
CA ILE A 29 9.38 2.82 -12.74
C ILE A 29 8.01 3.36 -13.14
N THR A 30 7.10 2.50 -13.60
CA THR A 30 5.74 2.92 -13.96
C THR A 30 4.93 3.40 -12.76
N LEU A 31 5.02 2.71 -11.61
CA LEU A 31 4.38 3.14 -10.37
C LEU A 31 4.88 4.52 -9.93
N LYS A 32 6.20 4.72 -9.94
CA LYS A 32 6.80 6.04 -9.63
C LYS A 32 6.32 7.12 -10.59
N LYS A 33 6.31 6.84 -11.90
CA LYS A 33 5.81 7.78 -12.90
C LYS A 33 4.36 8.22 -12.62
N ILE A 34 3.46 7.28 -12.30
CA ILE A 34 2.07 7.62 -11.98
C ILE A 34 1.98 8.42 -10.67
N SER A 35 2.77 8.05 -9.66
CA SER A 35 2.88 8.81 -8.41
C SER A 35 3.31 10.26 -8.67
N ASP A 36 4.30 10.47 -9.53
CA ASP A 36 4.80 11.80 -9.88
C ASP A 36 3.74 12.62 -10.63
N ILE A 37 2.99 11.99 -11.55
CA ILE A 37 1.85 12.64 -12.22
C ILE A 37 0.80 13.05 -11.19
N ALA A 38 0.48 12.19 -10.23
CA ALA A 38 -0.53 12.48 -9.21
C ALA A 38 -0.15 13.66 -8.31
N ASP A 39 1.14 13.84 -8.01
CA ASP A 39 1.63 14.94 -7.18
C ASP A 39 1.81 16.25 -7.96
N MET A 40 2.41 16.17 -9.16
CA MET A 40 2.80 17.34 -9.94
C MET A 40 1.70 17.86 -10.87
N HIS A 41 0.86 16.96 -11.38
CA HIS A 41 -0.19 17.25 -12.36
C HIS A 41 -1.51 16.51 -12.01
N PRO A 42 -2.09 16.74 -10.82
CA PRO A 42 -3.33 16.08 -10.41
C PRO A 42 -4.50 16.35 -11.39
N GLU A 43 -4.51 17.51 -12.04
CA GLU A 43 -5.48 17.89 -13.06
C GLU A 43 -5.50 16.95 -14.27
N SER A 44 -4.37 16.29 -14.59
CA SER A 44 -4.27 15.33 -15.69
C SER A 44 -5.05 14.04 -15.38
N LEU A 45 -5.00 13.58 -14.13
CA LEU A 45 -5.78 12.43 -13.67
C LEU A 45 -7.27 12.77 -13.55
N GLN A 46 -7.59 13.98 -13.06
CA GLN A 46 -8.98 14.47 -13.00
C GLN A 46 -9.60 14.59 -14.39
N TYR A 47 -8.85 15.12 -15.36
CA TYR A 47 -9.28 15.17 -16.76
C TYR A 47 -9.53 13.77 -17.32
N MET A 48 -8.62 12.82 -17.04
CA MET A 48 -8.78 11.43 -17.47
C MET A 48 -10.01 10.75 -16.83
N ASP A 49 -10.36 11.04 -15.57
CA ASP A 49 -11.61 10.52 -14.96
C ASP A 49 -12.87 11.02 -15.67
N MET A 50 -12.81 12.24 -16.24
CA MET A 50 -13.92 12.84 -16.98
C MET A 50 -14.00 12.35 -18.43
N ASP A 51 -12.87 12.29 -19.14
CA ASP A 51 -12.80 12.01 -20.58
C ASP A 51 -12.69 10.51 -20.89
N ASP A 52 -11.82 9.79 -20.16
CA ASP A 52 -11.50 8.39 -20.39
C ASP A 52 -11.44 7.61 -19.07
N LYS A 53 -12.61 7.59 -18.42
CA LYS A 53 -12.80 6.90 -17.14
C LYS A 53 -12.42 5.42 -17.21
N ARG A 54 -12.62 4.78 -18.36
CA ARG A 54 -12.32 3.36 -18.55
C ARG A 54 -10.83 3.10 -18.35
N THR A 55 -9.97 3.87 -19.03
CA THR A 55 -8.52 3.72 -18.90
C THR A 55 -8.05 4.01 -17.47
N LEU A 56 -8.59 5.05 -16.82
CA LEU A 56 -8.29 5.32 -15.42
C LEU A 56 -8.63 4.13 -14.50
N GLN A 57 -9.80 3.51 -14.68
CA GLN A 57 -10.19 2.33 -13.90
C GLN A 57 -9.30 1.11 -14.21
N GLU A 58 -8.85 0.94 -15.46
CA GLU A 58 -7.86 -0.10 -15.82
C GLU A 58 -6.50 0.13 -15.16
N ILE A 59 -6.06 1.39 -15.03
CA ILE A 59 -4.83 1.76 -14.31
C ILE A 59 -4.99 1.42 -12.82
N ILE A 60 -6.07 1.90 -12.18
CA ILE A 60 -6.34 1.67 -10.75
C ILE A 60 -6.39 0.17 -10.46
N SER A 61 -7.16 -0.60 -11.23
CA SER A 61 -7.26 -2.05 -11.04
C SER A 61 -5.93 -2.78 -11.28
N SER A 62 -5.09 -2.29 -12.18
CA SER A 62 -3.74 -2.83 -12.39
C SER A 62 -2.83 -2.56 -11.19
N VAL A 63 -2.92 -1.37 -10.57
CA VAL A 63 -2.21 -1.03 -9.32
C VAL A 63 -2.71 -1.90 -8.17
N GLU A 64 -4.02 -2.01 -7.98
CA GLU A 64 -4.65 -2.89 -6.96
C GLU A 64 -4.24 -4.35 -7.13
N ARG A 65 -4.09 -4.83 -8.37
CA ARG A 65 -3.59 -6.17 -8.65
C ARG A 65 -2.15 -6.35 -8.14
N ILE A 66 -1.28 -5.37 -8.29
CA ILE A 66 0.11 -5.44 -7.77
C ILE A 66 0.08 -5.52 -6.24
N ILE A 67 -0.74 -4.71 -5.58
CA ILE A 67 -0.90 -4.71 -4.12
C ILE A 67 -1.28 -6.11 -3.62
N ASN A 68 -2.27 -6.74 -4.26
CA ASN A 68 -2.87 -7.97 -3.77
C ASN A 68 -2.12 -9.24 -4.20
N ILE A 69 -1.54 -9.26 -5.40
CA ILE A 69 -1.04 -10.50 -6.03
C ILE A 69 0.49 -10.57 -6.08
N ASP A 70 1.20 -9.44 -6.15
CA ASP A 70 2.65 -9.48 -6.31
C ASP A 70 3.32 -10.15 -5.09
N THR A 71 4.54 -10.66 -5.24
CA THR A 71 5.30 -11.26 -4.13
C THR A 71 6.33 -10.29 -3.58
N ASP A 72 6.76 -9.31 -4.38
CA ASP A 72 7.76 -8.33 -4.01
C ASP A 72 7.15 -7.27 -3.08
N ALA A 73 7.69 -7.18 -1.86
CA ALA A 73 7.23 -6.24 -0.85
C ALA A 73 7.45 -4.77 -1.26
N VAL A 74 8.50 -4.47 -2.03
CA VAL A 74 8.77 -3.13 -2.55
C VAL A 74 7.70 -2.76 -3.57
N LEU A 75 7.37 -3.65 -4.50
CA LEU A 75 6.31 -3.39 -5.48
C LEU A 75 4.95 -3.20 -4.82
N LYS A 76 4.61 -4.00 -3.80
CA LYS A 76 3.36 -3.80 -3.04
C LYS A 76 3.30 -2.43 -2.38
N ARG A 77 4.39 -2.04 -1.71
CA ARG A 77 4.49 -0.75 -1.04
C ARG A 77 4.35 0.41 -2.04
N GLU A 78 5.10 0.37 -3.13
CA GLU A 78 5.06 1.42 -4.14
C GLU A 78 3.68 1.49 -4.82
N ALA A 79 3.03 0.35 -5.05
CA ALA A 79 1.67 0.33 -5.57
C ALA A 79 0.64 0.91 -4.59
N LEU A 80 0.77 0.64 -3.29
CA LEU A 80 -0.05 1.27 -2.25
C LEU A 80 0.12 2.79 -2.27
N ILE A 81 1.38 3.27 -2.33
CA ILE A 81 1.70 4.69 -2.42
C ILE A 81 1.05 5.32 -3.65
N SER A 82 1.26 4.73 -4.84
CA SER A 82 0.68 5.22 -6.08
C SER A 82 -0.85 5.28 -6.00
N LEU A 83 -1.50 4.25 -5.46
CA LEU A 83 -2.96 4.21 -5.34
C LEU A 83 -3.49 5.34 -4.45
N GLU A 84 -2.86 5.58 -3.29
CA GLU A 84 -3.30 6.66 -2.39
C GLU A 84 -3.06 8.04 -2.99
N LYS A 85 -1.95 8.26 -3.71
CA LYS A 85 -1.71 9.50 -4.47
C LYS A 85 -2.75 9.72 -5.57
N ILE A 86 -3.08 8.67 -6.35
CA ILE A 86 -4.14 8.74 -7.38
C ILE A 86 -5.48 9.12 -6.74
N LYS A 87 -5.89 8.43 -5.66
CA LYS A 87 -7.15 8.74 -4.96
C LYS A 87 -7.19 10.18 -4.45
N LYS A 88 -6.08 10.67 -3.91
CA LYS A 88 -5.95 12.05 -3.44
C LYS A 88 -6.11 13.04 -4.61
N ALA A 89 -5.45 12.80 -5.73
CA ALA A 89 -5.58 13.61 -6.95
C ALA A 89 -7.02 13.63 -7.48
N LEU A 90 -7.74 12.51 -7.37
CA LEU A 90 -9.17 12.39 -7.74
C LEU A 90 -10.14 12.99 -6.70
N GLY A 91 -9.64 13.59 -5.61
CA GLY A 91 -10.47 14.26 -4.60
C GLY A 91 -11.16 13.32 -3.61
N ALA A 92 -10.66 12.10 -3.43
CA ALA A 92 -11.18 11.19 -2.42
C ALA A 92 -10.98 11.78 -1.01
N LYS A 93 -12.05 11.89 -0.22
CA LYS A 93 -12.02 12.43 1.16
C LYS A 93 -11.39 11.47 2.18
N PHE A 94 -11.33 10.18 1.86
CA PHE A 94 -10.81 9.14 2.73
C PHE A 94 -9.61 8.48 2.07
N THR A 95 -8.45 9.08 2.27
CA THR A 95 -7.14 8.52 1.89
C THR A 95 -6.37 8.17 3.15
N ARG A 96 -5.54 7.14 3.12
CA ARG A 96 -4.59 6.88 4.21
C ARG A 96 -3.54 7.98 4.20
N ASP A 97 -3.24 8.56 5.36
CA ASP A 97 -2.17 9.54 5.47
C ASP A 97 -0.82 8.83 5.27
N LEU A 98 -0.16 9.18 4.16
CA LEU A 98 1.18 8.70 3.87
C LEU A 98 2.18 9.46 4.74
N ILE A 99 3.04 8.72 5.41
CA ILE A 99 4.08 9.31 6.26
C ILE A 99 5.14 9.93 5.35
N THR A 100 5.34 11.23 5.50
CA THR A 100 6.25 12.03 4.67
C THR A 100 7.34 12.68 5.51
N CYS A 101 8.51 12.84 4.89
CA CYS A 101 9.63 13.56 5.45
C CYS A 101 9.24 15.02 5.68
N LYS A 102 9.36 15.50 6.92
CA LYS A 102 9.05 16.91 7.25
C LYS A 102 10.02 17.91 6.61
N ASN A 103 11.17 17.44 6.11
CA ASN A 103 12.17 18.29 5.44
C ASN A 103 11.93 18.42 3.93
N CYS A 104 11.68 17.32 3.21
CA CYS A 104 11.58 17.33 1.75
C CYS A 104 10.24 16.84 1.19
N GLY A 105 9.31 16.40 2.03
CA GLY A 105 8.01 15.86 1.60
C GLY A 105 8.04 14.43 1.06
N GLU A 106 9.22 13.81 0.95
CA GLU A 106 9.37 12.45 0.41
C GLU A 106 8.66 11.42 1.30
N ILE A 107 8.06 10.39 0.71
CA ILE A 107 7.46 9.31 1.49
C ILE A 107 8.55 8.47 2.15
N ILE A 108 8.35 8.16 3.43
CA ILE A 108 9.34 7.46 4.25
C ILE A 108 8.73 6.24 4.93
N ASP A 109 9.60 5.29 5.28
CA ASP A 109 9.24 4.19 6.20
C ASP A 109 9.64 4.55 7.62
N LEU A 110 8.82 4.21 8.61
CA LEU A 110 9.19 4.35 10.02
C LEU A 110 10.36 3.43 10.43
N GLY A 111 10.64 2.40 9.63
CA GLY A 111 11.79 1.52 9.81
C GLY A 111 13.12 2.16 9.39
N TRP A 112 13.09 3.29 8.69
CA TRP A 112 14.29 3.99 8.24
C TRP A 112 14.80 4.96 9.31
N GLU A 113 16.13 5.10 9.41
CA GLU A 113 16.74 6.09 10.31
C GLU A 113 16.88 7.47 9.65
N TYR A 114 17.13 7.48 8.34
CA TYR A 114 17.36 8.68 7.53
C TYR A 114 16.48 8.67 6.28
N CYS A 115 16.05 9.85 5.85
CA CYS A 115 15.34 10.02 4.59
C CYS A 115 16.25 9.66 3.42
N ALA A 116 15.83 8.72 2.57
CA ALA A 116 16.61 8.29 1.41
C ALA A 116 16.77 9.38 0.34
N ASN A 117 15.92 10.41 0.35
CA ASN A 117 15.99 11.53 -0.60
C ASN A 117 16.86 12.69 -0.07
N CYS A 118 16.55 13.24 1.12
CA CYS A 118 17.25 14.42 1.63
C CYS A 118 18.23 14.18 2.78
N GLY A 119 18.38 12.94 3.28
CA GLY A 119 19.27 12.60 4.39
C GLY A 119 18.82 13.07 5.78
N ALA A 120 17.67 13.73 5.91
CA ALA A 120 17.15 14.18 7.20
C ALA A 120 16.88 12.99 8.15
N ASN A 121 17.22 13.14 9.43
CA ASN A 121 17.02 12.10 10.44
C ASN A 121 15.53 11.95 10.76
N ILE A 122 14.96 10.79 10.44
CA ILE A 122 13.54 10.46 10.62
C ILE A 122 13.21 10.17 12.08
N THR A 123 14.14 9.58 12.82
CA THR A 123 13.95 9.16 14.22
C THR A 123 13.59 10.35 15.12
N ASN A 124 14.13 11.53 14.80
CA ASN A 124 13.90 12.76 15.56
C ASN A 124 12.70 13.59 15.05
N MET A 125 12.02 13.16 13.98
CA MET A 125 10.84 13.86 13.47
C MET A 125 9.61 13.56 14.34
N GLU A 126 8.70 14.52 14.42
CA GLU A 126 7.41 14.34 15.08
C GLU A 126 6.32 14.03 14.05
N PHE A 127 5.58 12.95 14.30
CA PHE A 127 4.46 12.51 13.49
C PHE A 127 3.22 12.38 14.38
N GLU A 128 2.13 13.03 13.98
CA GLU A 128 0.86 12.93 14.70
C GLU A 128 0.27 11.53 14.54
N GLY A 129 -0.25 10.97 15.64
CA GLY A 129 -0.89 9.65 15.65
C GLY A 129 0.06 8.45 15.54
N ILE A 130 1.37 8.65 15.60
CA ILE A 130 2.35 7.55 15.51
C ILE A 130 2.94 7.24 16.89
N GLU A 131 2.77 5.99 17.33
CA GLU A 131 3.32 5.51 18.59
C GLU A 131 4.84 5.30 18.54
N ARG A 132 5.46 5.29 19.72
CA ARG A 132 6.88 4.95 19.90
C ARG A 132 7.04 3.62 20.61
N CYS A 133 8.08 2.89 20.22
CA CYS A 133 8.44 1.64 20.87
C CYS A 133 8.78 1.88 22.34
N LYS A 134 8.14 1.16 23.26
CA LYS A 134 8.41 1.25 24.70
C LYS A 134 9.84 0.87 25.10
N ASN A 135 10.55 0.11 24.27
CA ASN A 135 11.91 -0.36 24.54
C ASN A 135 12.99 0.56 23.96
N CYS A 136 12.93 0.89 22.66
CA CYS A 136 13.97 1.70 22.00
C CYS A 136 13.57 3.15 21.69
N ASN A 137 12.33 3.54 22.03
CA ASN A 137 11.77 4.88 21.82
C ASN A 137 11.74 5.37 20.35
N LYS A 138 11.96 4.50 19.36
CA LYS A 138 11.80 4.83 17.94
C LYS A 138 10.34 4.66 17.49
N HIS A 139 9.94 5.39 16.45
CA HIS A 139 8.59 5.31 15.88
C HIS A 139 8.27 3.89 15.37
N ILE A 140 7.03 3.46 15.57
CA ILE A 140 6.54 2.15 15.16
C ILE A 140 5.30 2.26 14.29
N SER A 141 5.17 1.37 13.31
CA SER A 141 3.95 1.24 12.51
C SER A 141 2.94 0.35 13.23
N GLU A 142 1.66 0.66 13.10
CA GLU A 142 0.57 -0.18 13.60
C GLU A 142 0.56 -1.58 12.98
N GLU A 143 1.09 -1.74 11.76
CA GLU A 143 1.10 -3.05 11.08
C GLU A 143 2.21 -3.97 11.60
N TRP A 144 3.15 -3.46 12.40
CA TRP A 144 4.29 -4.23 12.86
C TRP A 144 3.95 -5.15 14.04
N THR A 145 4.29 -6.43 13.90
CA THR A 145 4.25 -7.40 15.02
C THR A 145 5.47 -7.25 15.93
N TYR A 146 6.63 -6.98 15.34
CA TYR A 146 7.91 -6.77 16.03
C TYR A 146 8.46 -5.40 15.67
N CYS A 147 9.14 -4.76 16.62
CA CYS A 147 9.82 -3.50 16.36
C CYS A 147 10.95 -3.72 15.34
N ALA A 148 10.89 -3.05 14.19
CA ALA A 148 11.92 -3.13 13.16
C ALA A 148 13.30 -2.67 13.65
N HIS A 149 13.35 -1.90 14.75
CA HIS A 149 14.57 -1.30 15.27
C HIS A 149 15.24 -2.09 16.39
N CYS A 150 14.47 -2.77 17.24
CA CYS A 150 15.02 -3.49 18.41
C CYS A 150 14.49 -4.91 18.58
N GLY A 151 13.59 -5.36 17.73
CA GLY A 151 13.05 -6.73 17.75
C GLY A 151 12.04 -7.03 18.87
N VAL A 152 11.73 -6.06 19.76
CA VAL A 152 10.72 -6.29 20.80
C VAL A 152 9.36 -6.57 20.17
N LEU A 153 8.60 -7.50 20.75
CA LEU A 153 7.22 -7.79 20.34
C LEU A 153 6.35 -6.55 20.65
N LEU A 154 5.69 -6.02 19.63
CA LEU A 154 4.80 -4.84 19.73
C LEU A 154 3.35 -5.25 19.94
N LYS A 155 2.92 -6.28 19.21
CA LYS A 155 1.57 -6.83 19.26
C LYS A 155 1.68 -8.33 19.39
N GLU A 156 1.02 -8.91 20.39
CA GLU A 156 0.78 -10.34 20.39
C GLU A 156 -0.04 -10.65 19.14
N LYS A 157 0.43 -11.60 18.32
CA LYS A 157 -0.45 -12.16 17.29
C LYS A 157 -1.63 -12.74 18.04
N GLU A 158 -2.81 -12.14 17.90
CA GLU A 158 -4.03 -12.91 18.06
C GLU A 158 -4.03 -13.95 16.93
N GLU A 159 -3.28 -15.04 17.13
CA GLU A 159 -3.59 -16.29 16.49
C GLU A 159 -5.00 -16.62 16.97
N LYS A 160 -6.00 -16.24 16.16
CA LYS A 160 -7.32 -16.82 16.27
C LYS A 160 -7.14 -18.29 15.98
N ASN A 161 -6.75 -19.03 17.03
CA ASN A 161 -6.69 -20.47 17.08
C ASN A 161 -8.14 -20.94 16.94
N LEU A 162 -8.62 -20.92 15.70
CA LEU A 162 -9.92 -21.43 15.35
C LEU A 162 -9.85 -22.93 15.62
N VAL A 163 -10.71 -23.37 16.52
CA VAL A 163 -10.87 -24.79 16.83
C VAL A 163 -12.19 -25.26 16.25
N CYS A 164 -12.21 -26.50 15.78
CA CYS A 164 -13.46 -27.13 15.36
C CYS A 164 -14.41 -27.18 16.56
N PRO A 165 -15.65 -26.65 16.48
CA PRO A 165 -16.57 -26.68 17.61
C PRO A 165 -17.01 -28.10 17.99
N ASN A 166 -16.87 -29.08 17.09
CA ASN A 166 -17.20 -30.47 17.36
C ASN A 166 -16.05 -31.23 18.03
N CYS A 167 -14.88 -31.31 17.39
CA CYS A 167 -13.77 -32.14 17.87
C CYS A 167 -12.64 -31.36 18.58
N ARG A 168 -12.77 -30.03 18.72
CA ARG A 168 -11.83 -29.10 19.37
C ARG A 168 -10.40 -29.10 18.83
N ARG A 169 -10.16 -29.73 17.68
CA ARG A 169 -8.87 -29.68 17.00
C ARG A 169 -8.68 -28.34 16.29
N PRO A 170 -7.45 -27.83 16.18
CA PRO A 170 -7.16 -26.61 15.44
C PRO A 170 -7.57 -26.77 13.97
N VAL A 171 -8.18 -25.74 13.42
CA VAL A 171 -8.67 -25.69 12.03
C VAL A 171 -8.25 -24.39 11.37
N ASP A 172 -7.94 -24.48 10.08
CA ASP A 172 -7.61 -23.32 9.29
C ASP A 172 -8.90 -22.55 8.88
N PRO A 173 -8.93 -21.20 8.97
CA PRO A 173 -10.07 -20.40 8.56
C PRO A 173 -10.47 -20.57 7.09
N SER A 174 -9.57 -21.03 6.22
CA SER A 174 -9.87 -21.31 4.81
C SER A 174 -10.71 -22.57 4.62
N TRP A 175 -10.64 -23.54 5.54
CA TRP A 175 -11.29 -24.84 5.41
C TRP A 175 -12.82 -24.75 5.47
N MET A 176 -13.49 -25.50 4.59
CA MET A 176 -14.96 -25.64 4.61
C MET A 176 -15.43 -26.74 5.55
N VAL A 177 -14.61 -27.78 5.73
CA VAL A 177 -14.91 -28.97 6.53
C VAL A 177 -13.70 -29.32 7.36
N CYS A 178 -13.91 -29.72 8.61
CA CYS A 178 -12.85 -30.20 9.49
C CYS A 178 -12.33 -31.56 8.98
N PRO A 179 -11.04 -31.70 8.65
CA PRO A 179 -10.49 -32.95 8.13
C PRO A 179 -10.46 -34.08 9.18
N TYR A 180 -10.56 -33.72 10.46
CA TYR A 180 -10.46 -34.69 11.56
C TYR A 180 -11.80 -35.32 11.97
N CYS A 181 -12.92 -34.62 11.76
CA CYS A 181 -14.24 -35.09 12.22
C CYS A 181 -15.37 -34.86 11.22
N GLY A 182 -15.11 -34.25 10.06
CA GLY A 182 -16.13 -33.98 9.04
C GLY A 182 -17.09 -32.84 9.37
N TYR A 183 -16.90 -32.13 10.49
CA TYR A 183 -17.76 -30.99 10.85
C TYR A 183 -17.62 -29.84 9.85
N ARG A 184 -18.74 -29.28 9.36
CA ARG A 184 -18.75 -28.13 8.44
C ARG A 184 -18.40 -26.84 9.17
N LEU A 185 -17.26 -26.25 8.82
CA LEU A 185 -16.71 -25.03 9.44
C LEU A 185 -17.33 -23.74 8.88
N LYS A 186 -17.78 -23.75 7.62
CA LYS A 186 -18.47 -22.60 6.99
C LYS A 186 -19.92 -22.95 6.69
N LYS A 187 -20.85 -22.06 7.04
CA LYS A 187 -22.23 -22.11 6.56
C LYS A 187 -22.28 -21.49 5.16
N ILE A 188 -22.82 -22.22 4.20
CA ILE A 188 -23.19 -21.65 2.89
C ILE A 188 -24.37 -20.72 3.17
N LYS A 189 -24.22 -19.43 2.86
CA LYS A 189 -25.33 -18.48 2.82
C LYS A 189 -26.00 -18.57 1.46
#